data_AF-A0A2V9R1W0-F1
#
_entry.id   AF-A0A2V9R1W0-F1
#
_cell.length_a   1.000
_cell.length_b   1.000
_cell.length_c   1.000
_cell.angle_alpha   90.00
_cell.angle_beta   90.00
_cell.angle_gamma   90.00
#
_symmetry.space_group_name_H-M   'P 1'
#
loop_
_entity.id
_entity.type
_entity.pdbx_description
1 polymer ?
#
loop_
_entity_poly.entity_id
_entity_poly.type
_entity_poly.pdbx_seq_one_letter_code
_entity_poly.pdbx_strand_id
1 'polypeptide(L)'
;MGGFSLLSRIKIVVVDDCSSDQTPSVLEHFQENLRNGGWGDNFQWKFIRHERNRSKGASLRAGLEYADTELTVFHDADLEYHPRNLLKMVPLFLEQDTDAVFGSRVLPSEFKRALFYRHGLGNRLITFLVTRDPNAFMLYWPSFV
;
A
#
# COMPACT_ATOMS: atom_id res chain seq x y z
N MET A 1 -6.74 28.22 3.62
CA MET A 1 -7.60 27.01 3.56
C MET A 1 -7.45 26.41 2.18
N GLY A 2 -6.41 25.61 1.95
CA GLY A 2 -6.12 25.00 0.66
C GLY A 2 -6.85 23.67 0.55
N GLY A 3 -7.84 23.59 -0.33
CA GLY A 3 -8.62 22.38 -0.56
C GLY A 3 -7.76 21.24 -1.10
N PHE A 4 -8.10 20.02 -0.69
CA PHE A 4 -7.60 18.76 -1.23
C PHE A 4 -8.08 18.54 -2.69
N SER A 5 -7.78 19.46 -3.61
CA SER A 5 -8.33 19.41 -4.98
C SER A 5 -7.87 18.20 -5.79
N LEU A 6 -6.86 17.46 -5.31
CA LEU A 6 -6.30 16.28 -5.98
C LEU A 6 -6.96 14.96 -5.56
N LEU A 7 -7.69 14.91 -4.45
CA LEU A 7 -8.26 13.67 -3.91
C LEU A 7 -9.79 13.70 -3.99
N SER A 8 -10.32 13.29 -5.14
CA SER A 8 -11.77 13.25 -5.41
C SER A 8 -12.47 12.06 -4.73
N ARG A 9 -11.76 10.97 -4.48
CA ARG A 9 -12.24 9.77 -3.77
C ARG A 9 -11.12 9.17 -2.93
N ILE A 10 -11.43 8.80 -1.69
CA ILE A 10 -10.50 8.14 -0.77
C ILE A 10 -11.16 6.84 -0.29
N LYS A 11 -10.43 5.73 -0.44
CA LYS A 11 -10.82 4.42 0.08
C LYS A 11 -9.77 3.93 1.05
N ILE A 12 -10.19 3.63 2.27
CA ILE A 12 -9.32 3.04 3.29
C ILE A 12 -9.73 1.57 3.47
N VAL A 13 -8.77 0.68 3.25
CA VAL A 13 -8.92 -0.75 3.47
C VAL A 13 -8.05 -1.13 4.65
N VAL A 14 -8.66 -1.62 5.72
CA VAL A 14 -7.95 -2.12 6.91
C VAL A 14 -8.09 -3.63 6.96
N VAL A 15 -6.95 -4.31 7.10
CA VAL A 15 -6.90 -5.77 7.19
C VAL A 15 -6.32 -6.16 8.54
N ASP A 16 -7.14 -6.78 9.38
CA ASP A 16 -6.73 -7.39 10.64
C ASP A 16 -6.32 -8.85 10.41
N ASP A 17 -5.09 -9.21 10.79
CA ASP A 17 -4.56 -10.56 10.59
C ASP A 17 -4.73 -11.43 11.84
N CYS A 18 -5.99 -11.62 12.25
CA CYS A 18 -6.36 -12.41 13.43
C CYS A 18 -5.75 -11.85 14.72
N SER A 19 -5.92 -10.56 14.98
CA SER A 19 -5.48 -9.98 16.26
C SER A 19 -6.24 -10.62 17.43
N SER A 20 -5.50 -10.86 18.51
CA SER A 20 -6.03 -11.45 19.75
C SER A 20 -6.50 -10.41 20.78
N ASP A 21 -6.29 -9.13 20.49
CA ASP A 21 -6.68 -8.02 21.36
C ASP A 21 -8.04 -7.43 20.91
N GLN A 22 -8.33 -6.21 21.36
CA GLN A 22 -9.59 -5.53 21.06
C GLN A 22 -9.61 -4.85 19.67
N THR A 23 -8.55 -5.00 18.86
CA THR A 23 -8.46 -4.39 17.52
C THR A 23 -9.71 -4.66 16.67
N PRO A 24 -10.22 -5.90 16.57
CA PRO A 24 -11.41 -6.19 15.76
C PRO A 24 -12.65 -5.43 16.22
N SER A 25 -12.94 -5.43 17.52
CA SER A 25 -14.13 -4.76 18.06
C SER A 25 -14.06 -3.25 17.90
N VAL A 26 -12.86 -2.66 18.05
CA VAL A 26 -12.65 -1.23 17.83
C VAL A 26 -12.89 -0.86 16.36
N LEU A 27 -12.38 -1.66 15.42
CA LEU A 27 -12.54 -1.42 13.98
C LEU A 27 -13.99 -1.63 13.51
N GLU A 28 -14.69 -2.61 14.05
CA GLU A 28 -16.13 -2.84 13.81
C GLU A 28 -16.95 -1.65 14.28
N HIS A 29 -16.75 -1.20 15.52
CA HIS A 29 -17.44 -0.05 16.08
C HIS A 29 -17.11 1.24 15.31
N PHE A 30 -15.85 1.42 14.90
CA PHE A 30 -15.45 2.55 14.07
C PHE A 30 -16.17 2.53 12.71
N GLN A 31 -16.26 1.37 12.06
CA GLN A 31 -17.00 1.21 10.80
C GLN A 31 -18.50 1.53 10.95
N GLU A 32 -19.13 1.14 12.06
CA GLU A 32 -20.52 1.48 12.36
C GLU A 32 -20.70 3.00 12.54
N ASN A 33 -19.83 3.63 13.31
CA ASN A 33 -19.85 5.08 13.50
C ASN A 33 -19.63 5.84 12.19
N LEU A 34 -18.76 5.34 11.30
CA LEU A 34 -18.56 5.90 9.96
C LEU A 34 -19.81 5.82 9.09
N ARG A 35 -20.59 4.74 9.18
CA ARG A 35 -21.85 4.61 8.42
C ARG A 35 -22.92 5.59 8.91
N ASN A 36 -22.90 5.91 10.20
CA ASN A 36 -23.85 6.83 10.83
C ASN A 36 -23.40 8.30 10.75
N GLY A 37 -22.11 8.56 10.58
CA GLY A 37 -21.53 9.90 10.42
C GLY A 37 -21.41 10.29 8.94
N GLY A 38 -21.89 11.47 8.56
CA GLY A 38 -21.85 11.93 7.17
C GLY A 38 -20.44 12.29 6.66
N TRP A 39 -19.61 11.28 6.38
CA TRP A 39 -18.26 11.45 5.80
C TRP A 39 -18.25 11.77 4.30
N GLY A 40 -19.43 11.91 3.69
CA GLY A 40 -19.63 12.21 2.27
C GLY A 40 -19.42 11.00 1.36
N ASP A 41 -19.92 11.10 0.13
CA ASP A 41 -19.86 10.00 -0.86
C ASP A 41 -18.44 9.74 -1.38
N ASN A 42 -17.50 10.66 -1.13
CA ASN A 42 -16.11 10.56 -1.56
C ASN A 42 -15.22 9.75 -0.62
N PHE A 43 -15.74 9.30 0.54
CA PHE A 43 -14.99 8.49 1.49
C PHE A 43 -15.58 7.09 1.61
N GLN A 44 -14.72 6.08 1.51
CA GLN A 44 -15.11 4.67 1.66
C GLN A 44 -14.21 3.98 2.67
N TRP A 45 -14.83 3.16 3.52
CA TRP A 45 -14.15 2.35 4.51
C TRP A 45 -14.47 0.87 4.30
N LYS A 46 -13.43 0.04 4.34
CA LYS A 46 -13.55 -1.42 4.26
C LYS A 46 -12.69 -2.05 5.34
N PHE A 47 -13.33 -2.74 6.28
CA PHE A 47 -12.66 -3.62 7.22
C PHE A 47 -12.70 -5.08 6.72
N ILE A 48 -11.56 -5.78 6.84
CA ILE A 48 -11.39 -7.20 6.53
C ILE A 48 -10.68 -7.84 7.72
N ARG A 49 -11.17 -8.99 8.17
CA ARG A 49 -10.54 -9.76 9.23
C ARG A 49 -10.22 -11.17 8.73
N HIS A 50 -9.00 -11.63 8.98
CA HIS A 50 -8.65 -13.02 8.77
C HIS A 50 -9.06 -13.88 9.98
N GLU A 51 -9.59 -15.07 9.70
CA GLU A 51 -9.95 -16.06 10.75
C GLU A 51 -8.73 -16.69 11.43
N ARG A 52 -7.56 -16.63 10.78
CA ARG A 52 -6.27 -17.12 11.28
C ARG A 52 -5.15 -16.22 10.80
N ASN A 53 -4.02 -16.20 11.48
CA ASN A 53 -2.84 -15.45 11.04
C ASN A 53 -2.36 -15.98 9.68
N ARG A 54 -2.33 -15.11 8.66
CA ARG A 54 -1.91 -15.43 7.28
C ARG A 54 -0.64 -14.69 6.86
N SER A 55 0.01 -13.97 7.78
CA SER A 55 1.14 -13.07 7.56
C SER A 55 0.80 -11.78 6.83
N LYS A 56 1.69 -10.78 6.99
CA LYS A 56 1.58 -9.47 6.34
C LYS A 56 1.40 -9.57 4.82
N GLY A 57 2.11 -10.48 4.15
CA GLY A 57 2.01 -10.63 2.70
C GLY A 57 0.60 -11.04 2.23
N ALA A 58 -0.08 -11.90 2.98
CA ALA A 58 -1.46 -12.28 2.66
C ALA A 58 -2.43 -11.14 2.96
N SER A 59 -2.21 -10.39 4.04
CA SER A 59 -3.04 -9.22 4.39
C SER A 59 -2.92 -8.11 3.34
N LEU A 60 -1.71 -7.86 2.82
CA LEU A 60 -1.50 -6.92 1.72
C LEU A 60 -2.24 -7.36 0.45
N ARG A 61 -2.18 -8.65 0.08
CA ARG A 61 -2.94 -9.17 -1.07
C ARG A 61 -4.44 -9.03 -0.88
N ALA A 62 -4.95 -9.39 0.29
CA ALA A 62 -6.36 -9.23 0.62
C ALA A 62 -6.81 -7.77 0.53
N GLY A 63 -5.97 -6.82 0.96
CA GLY A 63 -6.24 -5.39 0.80
C GLY A 63 -6.22 -4.95 -0.67
N LEU A 64 -5.25 -5.41 -1.44
CA LEU A 64 -5.11 -5.10 -2.87
C LEU A 64 -6.29 -5.57 -3.72
N GLU A 65 -6.97 -6.66 -3.36
CA GLU A 65 -8.19 -7.10 -4.04
C GLU A 65 -9.31 -6.04 -4.01
N TYR A 66 -9.23 -5.08 -3.07
CA TYR A 66 -10.15 -3.95 -2.95
C TYR A 66 -9.54 -2.62 -3.41
N ALA A 67 -8.30 -2.60 -3.90
CA ALA A 67 -7.66 -1.40 -4.42
C ALA A 67 -8.20 -1.09 -5.83
N ASP A 68 -9.03 -0.06 -5.92
CA ASP A 68 -9.75 0.34 -7.13
C ASP A 68 -9.55 1.82 -7.49
N THR A 69 -8.47 2.40 -6.96
CA THR A 69 -8.07 3.80 -7.13
C THR A 69 -6.74 3.91 -7.86
N GLU A 70 -6.50 5.04 -8.53
CA GLU A 70 -5.27 5.30 -9.30
C GLU A 70 -4.00 5.22 -8.46
N LEU A 71 -4.09 5.65 -7.19
CA LEU A 71 -3.01 5.57 -6.22
C LEU A 71 -3.36 4.55 -5.14
N THR A 72 -2.45 3.63 -4.89
CA THR A 72 -2.52 2.67 -3.78
C THR A 72 -1.36 2.90 -2.83
N VAL A 73 -1.65 3.05 -1.54
CA VAL A 73 -0.66 3.32 -0.52
C VAL A 73 -0.77 2.28 0.58
N PHE A 74 0.35 1.63 0.89
CA PHE A 74 0.46 0.82 2.09
C PHE A 74 0.95 1.69 3.25
N HIS A 75 0.25 1.60 4.37
CA HIS A 75 0.57 2.37 5.56
C HIS A 75 0.41 1.48 6.79
N ASP A 76 1.42 1.49 7.67
CA ASP A 76 1.36 0.79 8.95
C ASP A 76 0.46 1.55 9.95
N ALA A 77 -0.18 0.81 10.85
CA ALA A 77 -1.19 1.33 11.76
C ALA A 77 -0.63 1.95 13.06
N ASP A 78 0.68 1.86 13.28
CA ASP A 78 1.36 2.28 14.52
C ASP A 78 1.68 3.78 14.57
N LEU A 79 1.23 4.55 13.57
CA LEU A 79 1.47 5.99 13.43
C LEU A 79 2.96 6.37 13.49
N GLU A 80 3.88 5.44 13.20
CA GLU A 80 5.31 5.77 13.07
C GLU A 80 5.50 6.89 12.03
N TYR A 81 4.65 6.88 10.99
CA TYR A 81 4.52 7.97 10.04
C TYR A 81 3.14 8.61 10.15
N HIS A 82 3.10 9.95 10.20
CA HIS A 82 1.83 10.67 10.17
C HIS A 82 1.16 10.54 8.79
N PRO A 83 -0.13 10.18 8.67
CA PRO A 83 -0.82 10.00 7.38
C PRO A 83 -0.75 11.21 6.44
N ARG A 84 -0.73 12.43 7.00
CA ARG A 84 -0.50 13.67 6.22
C ARG A 84 0.81 13.69 5.42
N ASN A 85 1.82 12.89 5.78
CA ASN A 85 3.04 12.78 5.00
C ASN A 85 2.80 12.10 3.64
N LEU A 86 1.76 11.27 3.51
CA LEU A 86 1.37 10.66 2.23
C LEU A 86 1.00 11.72 1.19
N LEU A 87 0.46 12.85 1.62
CA LEU A 87 0.09 13.96 0.72
C LEU A 87 1.29 14.55 -0.01
N LYS A 88 2.49 14.45 0.58
CA LYS A 88 3.73 14.91 -0.07
C LYS A 88 4.15 13.99 -1.22
N MET A 89 3.69 12.74 -1.22
CA MET A 89 4.02 11.75 -2.26
C MET A 89 3.11 11.89 -3.49
N VAL A 90 1.90 12.43 -3.33
CA VAL A 90 0.90 12.55 -4.41
C VAL A 90 1.42 13.37 -5.61
N PRO A 91 2.03 14.57 -5.44
CA PRO A 91 2.56 15.32 -6.57
C PRO A 91 3.64 14.59 -7.36
N LEU A 92 4.45 13.74 -6.69
CA LEU A 92 5.48 12.96 -7.39
C LEU A 92 4.89 11.95 -8.37
N PHE A 93 3.78 11.31 -8.00
CA PHE A 93 3.08 10.42 -8.91
C PHE A 93 2.51 11.18 -10.11
N LEU A 94 1.91 12.35 -9.87
CA LEU A 94 1.25 13.14 -10.91
C LEU A 94 2.23 13.85 -11.86
N GLU A 95 3.36 14.35 -11.36
CA GLU A 95 4.26 15.21 -12.12
C GLU A 95 5.43 14.47 -12.77
N GLN A 96 5.83 13.32 -12.21
CA GLN A 96 7.09 12.65 -12.59
C GLN A 96 6.90 11.33 -13.33
N ASP A 97 5.67 10.95 -13.68
CA ASP A 97 5.33 9.69 -14.37
C ASP A 97 6.05 8.50 -13.70
N THR A 98 5.82 8.35 -12.38
CA THR A 98 6.52 7.37 -11.54
C THR A 98 5.63 6.18 -11.21
N ASP A 99 6.16 4.97 -11.38
CA ASP A 99 5.44 3.72 -11.06
C ASP A 99 5.30 3.50 -9.54
N ALA A 100 6.27 4.00 -8.75
CA ALA A 100 6.29 3.83 -7.30
C ALA A 100 7.10 4.92 -6.60
N VAL A 101 6.63 5.34 -5.43
CA VAL A 101 7.32 6.30 -4.55
C VAL A 101 7.48 5.67 -3.18
N PHE A 102 8.69 5.77 -2.62
CA PHE A 102 9.02 5.25 -1.29
C PHE A 102 9.40 6.38 -0.35
N GLY A 103 8.87 6.36 0.87
CA GLY A 103 9.36 7.20 1.95
C GLY A 103 10.73 6.72 2.43
N SER A 104 11.66 7.64 2.72
CA SER A 104 12.98 7.33 3.26
C SER A 104 13.25 8.12 4.54
N ARG A 105 13.79 7.46 5.57
CA ARG A 105 14.25 8.11 6.81
C ARG A 105 15.64 8.75 6.69
N VAL A 106 16.42 8.37 5.66
CA VAL A 106 17.86 8.63 5.58
C VAL A 106 18.22 9.72 4.56
N LEU A 107 17.34 9.98 3.60
CA LEU A 107 17.63 10.96 2.54
C LEU A 107 17.43 12.40 3.04
N PRO A 108 18.45 13.28 2.92
CA PRO A 108 18.37 14.65 3.41
C PRO A 108 17.68 15.64 2.45
N SER A 109 17.30 15.23 1.23
CA SER A 109 16.59 16.08 0.25
C SER A 109 15.11 15.69 0.14
N GLU A 110 14.27 16.62 -0.34
CA GLU A 110 12.83 16.43 -0.46
C GLU A 110 12.47 15.15 -1.24
N PHE A 111 13.15 14.85 -2.35
CA PHE A 111 12.98 13.58 -3.08
C PHE A 111 14.26 13.17 -3.84
N LYS A 112 14.46 11.87 -4.06
CA LYS A 112 15.54 11.32 -4.92
C LYS A 112 14.97 10.17 -5.76
N ARG A 113 15.08 10.26 -7.09
CA ARG A 113 14.69 9.17 -7.99
C ARG A 113 15.57 7.94 -7.71
N ALA A 114 14.96 6.83 -7.31
CA ALA A 114 15.67 5.57 -7.20
C ALA A 114 16.10 5.14 -8.61
N LEU A 115 17.41 5.05 -8.87
CA LEU A 115 17.92 4.57 -10.15
C LEU A 115 17.70 3.04 -10.21
N PHE A 116 16.56 2.62 -10.78
CA PHE A 116 16.14 1.23 -10.97
C PHE A 116 17.14 0.33 -11.71
N TYR A 117 18.13 0.91 -12.39
CA TYR A 117 19.17 0.18 -13.12
C TYR A 117 19.91 -0.87 -12.27
N ARG A 118 20.22 -0.56 -10.99
CA ARG A 118 20.95 -1.48 -10.10
C ARG A 118 20.06 -2.61 -9.58
N HIS A 119 18.76 -2.38 -9.44
CA HIS A 119 17.79 -3.41 -9.05
C HIS A 119 17.50 -4.39 -10.20
N GLY A 120 17.41 -3.90 -11.44
CA GLY A 120 17.32 -4.76 -12.63
C GLY A 120 18.53 -5.69 -12.75
N LEU A 121 19.74 -5.19 -12.47
CA LEU A 121 20.94 -6.02 -12.43
C LEU A 121 20.89 -7.05 -11.30
N GLY A 122 20.45 -6.67 -10.10
CA GLY A 122 20.30 -7.57 -8.95
C GLY A 122 19.28 -8.69 -9.20
N ASN A 123 18.09 -8.35 -9.71
CA ASN A 123 17.09 -9.35 -10.09
C ASN A 123 17.61 -10.28 -11.18
N ARG A 124 18.31 -9.75 -12.19
CA ARG A 124 18.91 -10.55 -13.27
C ARG A 124 20.00 -11.49 -12.74
N LEU A 125 20.73 -11.11 -11.69
CA LEU A 125 21.73 -11.93 -11.02
C LEU A 125 21.09 -13.02 -10.15
N ILE A 126 20.02 -12.69 -9.42
CA ILE A 126 19.22 -13.67 -8.67
C ILE A 126 18.57 -14.68 -9.62
N THR A 127 17.96 -14.21 -10.71
CA THR A 127 17.43 -15.07 -11.79
C THR A 127 18.54 -15.95 -12.36
N PHE A 128 19.73 -15.42 -12.65
CA PHE A 128 20.84 -16.23 -13.15
C PHE A 128 21.27 -17.33 -12.16
N LEU A 129 21.29 -17.04 -10.85
CA LEU A 129 21.66 -18.01 -9.82
C LEU A 129 20.57 -19.07 -9.60
N VAL A 130 19.29 -18.68 -9.64
CA VAL A 130 18.14 -19.58 -9.47
C VAL A 130 17.92 -20.47 -10.69
N THR A 131 18.06 -19.93 -11.91
CA THR A 131 17.89 -20.68 -13.17
C THR A 131 19.00 -21.70 -13.43
N ARG A 132 20.07 -21.72 -12.61
CA ARG A 132 21.12 -22.74 -12.70
C ARG A 132 20.74 -24.07 -12.04
N ASP A 133 19.60 -24.13 -11.34
CA ASP A 133 18.97 -25.38 -10.93
C ASP A 133 18.16 -25.97 -12.10
N PRO A 134 18.52 -27.13 -12.65
CA PRO A 134 17.82 -27.75 -13.78
C PRO A 134 16.35 -28.12 -13.48
N ASN A 135 15.89 -27.99 -12.23
CA ASN A 135 14.50 -28.24 -11.82
C ASN A 135 13.68 -26.97 -11.51
N ALA A 136 14.27 -25.78 -11.67
CA ALA A 136 13.57 -24.52 -11.38
C ALA A 136 12.70 -24.06 -12.57
N PHE A 137 11.38 -24.05 -12.39
CA PHE A 137 10.44 -23.47 -13.36
C PHE A 137 10.13 -22.01 -12.98
N MET A 138 10.56 -21.08 -13.83
CA MET A 138 10.19 -19.67 -13.71
C MET A 138 8.91 -19.42 -14.51
N LEU A 139 7.78 -19.32 -13.82
CA LEU A 139 6.53 -18.88 -14.44
C LEU A 139 6.60 -17.36 -14.64
N TYR A 140 6.74 -16.95 -15.90
CA TYR A 140 6.53 -15.57 -16.31
C TYR A 140 5.05 -15.22 -16.14
N TRP A 141 4.73 -14.32 -15.21
CA TRP A 141 3.43 -13.67 -15.13
C TRP A 141 3.53 -12.29 -15.78
N PRO A 142 2.98 -12.08 -16.98
CA PRO A 142 2.95 -10.74 -17.55
C PRO A 142 1.85 -9.92 -16.86
N SER A 143 2.19 -8.66 -16.59
CA SER A 143 1.27 -7.53 -16.40
C SER A 143 0.78 -7.23 -14.97
N PHE A 144 1.51 -6.33 -14.30
CA PHE A 144 0.93 -5.09 -13.80
C PHE A 144 1.73 -3.95 -14.44
N VAL A 145 1.19 -3.44 -15.55
CA VAL A 145 1.40 -2.08 -16.05
C VAL A 145 0.13 -1.34 -15.70
#